data_AF-A0A316B2Z3-F1
#
_entry.id   AF-A0A316B2Z3-F1
#
_cell.length_a   1.000
_cell.length_b   1.000
_cell.length_c   1.000
_cell.angle_alpha   90.00
_cell.angle_beta   90.00
_cell.angle_gamma   90.00
#
_symmetry.space_group_name_H-M   'P 1'
#
loop_
_entity.id
_entity.type
_entity.pdbx_description
1 polymer ?
#
loop_
_entity_poly.entity_id
_entity_poly.type
_entity_poly.pdbx_seq_one_letter_code
_entity_poly.pdbx_strand_id
1 'polypeptide(L)'
;MNFKSALVAIMGFAAVVSFAAPPKTWDAIYNAEGEGDYAAGKIDGNIRFGKYTHYKEVQPVSFRVNDGLFQFSVAGNMTVPAQKIEKEHFYDTCNDTKEAWISYFNKPRTFKSGKTEHELIINIAGVDLACGNDLYAIADIKLKFDNDKAHEAWTNEIYGREKYRREKVVEFRRAEQEHRADLREKSGFFTDPRDGQSYRTIKVEGREWFAQNVNYEVEGHSWCYEDKDSYCARSGRLYDLEGARQACPEGWHLPRDREWMDMITGLTHCYEGVDKCEAFAKKMKATTGWHGGGGTDEYGFSVFSSGYRKIIGKSTVRYEDMGEYAGFWSGQNGRNETIWLWSMGRMSDQMVRQLVPGNAKVNGYSVRCINGN
;
A
#
# COMPACT_ATOMS: atom_id res chain seq x y z
N MET A 1 -13.88 54.84 -44.91
CA MET A 1 -14.38 53.53 -44.48
C MET A 1 -13.19 52.69 -44.06
N ASN A 2 -12.90 52.63 -42.76
CA ASN A 2 -11.76 51.91 -42.18
C ASN A 2 -12.23 50.54 -41.70
N PHE A 3 -11.70 49.47 -42.30
CA PHE A 3 -11.84 48.10 -41.79
C PHE A 3 -10.91 47.93 -40.58
N LYS A 4 -11.47 47.78 -39.38
CA LYS A 4 -10.76 47.29 -38.19
C LYS A 4 -11.01 45.79 -38.06
N SER A 5 -9.94 45.01 -38.15
CA SER A 5 -9.90 43.59 -37.84
C SER A 5 -10.19 43.35 -36.36
N ALA A 6 -11.19 42.51 -36.06
CA ALA A 6 -11.46 42.04 -34.71
C ALA A 6 -10.53 40.86 -34.39
N LEU A 7 -9.56 41.08 -33.52
CA LEU A 7 -8.75 40.03 -32.91
C LEU A 7 -9.58 39.43 -31.75
N VAL A 8 -10.07 38.21 -31.92
CA VAL A 8 -10.68 37.43 -30.84
C VAL A 8 -9.54 36.83 -30.01
N ALA A 9 -9.32 37.37 -28.81
CA ALA A 9 -8.39 36.80 -27.84
C ALA A 9 -9.02 35.53 -27.22
N ILE A 10 -8.59 34.36 -27.68
CA ILE A 10 -8.88 33.10 -27.02
C ILE A 10 -7.99 33.03 -25.78
N MET A 11 -8.56 33.35 -24.61
CA MET A 11 -7.94 33.05 -23.32
C MET A 11 -7.93 31.53 -23.14
N GLY A 12 -6.80 30.90 -23.47
CA GLY A 12 -6.53 29.53 -23.07
C GLY A 12 -6.29 29.45 -21.57
N PHE A 13 -7.28 28.94 -20.83
CA PHE A 13 -7.04 28.41 -19.49
C PHE A 13 -6.18 27.15 -19.63
N ALA A 14 -4.86 27.31 -19.55
CA ALA A 14 -3.96 26.19 -19.31
C ALA A 14 -4.14 25.78 -17.85
N ALA A 15 -4.99 24.78 -17.60
CA ALA A 15 -4.96 24.04 -16.35
C ALA A 15 -3.58 23.36 -16.28
N VAL A 16 -2.70 23.92 -15.44
CA VAL A 16 -1.44 23.26 -15.08
C VAL A 16 -1.82 22.08 -14.21
N VAL A 17 -2.07 20.94 -14.83
CA VAL A 17 -2.10 19.66 -14.12
C VAL A 17 -0.66 19.40 -13.72
N SER A 18 -0.33 19.76 -12.49
CA SER A 18 0.92 19.34 -11.86
C SER A 18 0.80 17.84 -11.67
N PHE A 19 1.39 17.06 -12.57
CA PHE A 19 1.66 15.65 -12.34
C PHE A 19 2.68 15.59 -11.20
N ALA A 20 2.20 15.43 -9.97
CA ALA A 20 3.06 15.06 -8.87
C ALA A 20 3.70 13.71 -9.24
N ALA A 21 5.03 13.70 -9.39
CA ALA A 21 5.78 12.46 -9.55
C ALA A 21 5.36 11.48 -8.44
N PRO A 22 5.27 10.17 -8.72
CA PRO A 22 4.87 9.19 -7.72
C PRO A 22 5.70 9.37 -6.45
N PRO A 23 5.09 9.20 -5.27
CA PRO A 23 5.76 9.51 -4.01
C PRO A 23 6.99 8.59 -3.90
N LYS A 24 8.18 9.19 -3.98
CA LYS A 24 9.46 8.50 -3.82
C LYS A 24 9.50 7.89 -2.42
N THR A 25 9.93 6.64 -2.28
CA THR A 25 10.23 6.06 -0.98
C THR A 25 11.15 7.00 -0.19
N TRP A 26 11.06 7.01 1.16
CA TRP A 26 11.80 8.01 1.94
C TRP A 26 13.31 7.90 1.71
N ASP A 27 13.86 6.72 1.46
CA ASP A 27 15.28 6.51 1.12
C ASP A 27 15.67 7.17 -0.21
N ALA A 28 14.77 7.20 -1.20
CA ALA A 28 14.94 7.96 -2.43
C ALA A 28 14.89 9.48 -2.22
N ILE A 29 14.26 9.99 -1.14
CA ILE A 29 14.36 11.41 -0.72
C ILE A 29 15.79 11.74 -0.26
N TYR A 30 16.47 10.76 0.32
CA TYR A 30 17.86 10.86 0.76
C TYR A 30 18.89 10.43 -0.30
N ASN A 31 18.45 9.96 -1.48
CA ASN A 31 19.30 9.31 -2.49
C ASN A 31 20.13 8.16 -1.91
N ALA A 32 19.50 7.32 -1.09
CA ALA A 32 20.17 6.30 -0.28
C ALA A 32 19.41 4.96 -0.35
N GLU A 33 18.97 4.60 -1.56
CA GLU A 33 18.20 3.39 -1.83
C GLU A 33 18.92 2.14 -1.30
N GLY A 34 18.25 1.39 -0.43
CA GLY A 34 18.82 0.20 0.22
C GLY A 34 19.83 0.45 1.35
N GLU A 35 20.12 1.71 1.71
CA GLU A 35 20.94 2.05 2.88
C GLU A 35 20.12 2.35 4.14
N GLY A 36 18.81 2.54 3.98
CA GLY A 36 17.86 2.83 5.05
C GLY A 36 17.06 1.60 5.48
N ASP A 37 16.60 1.60 6.72
CA ASP A 37 15.73 0.57 7.28
C ASP A 37 14.66 1.19 8.20
N TYR A 38 13.74 0.35 8.65
CA TYR A 38 12.67 0.69 9.59
C TYR A 38 12.78 -0.12 10.86
N ALA A 39 12.53 0.52 11.99
CA ALA A 39 12.39 -0.15 13.26
C ALA A 39 11.14 0.35 13.97
N ALA A 40 10.38 -0.60 14.52
CA ALA A 40 9.43 -0.30 15.58
C ALA A 40 10.22 -0.13 16.88
N GLY A 41 10.09 1.02 17.53
CA GLY A 41 10.68 1.32 18.82
C GLY A 41 9.61 1.49 19.88
N LYS A 42 9.78 0.81 21.01
CA LYS A 42 8.85 0.93 22.14
C LYS A 42 8.89 2.34 22.76
N ILE A 43 7.70 2.90 22.97
CA ILE A 43 7.54 4.15 23.72
C ILE A 43 7.55 3.86 25.21
N ASP A 44 8.45 4.54 25.91
CA ASP A 44 8.59 4.48 27.37
C ASP A 44 7.78 5.61 28.03
N GLY A 45 6.92 5.23 28.98
CA GLY A 45 5.99 6.15 29.64
C GLY A 45 4.72 6.45 28.85
N ASN A 46 4.20 7.67 28.99
CA ASN A 46 2.97 8.14 28.35
C ASN A 46 3.27 9.12 27.24
N ILE A 47 2.47 9.08 26.18
CA ILE A 47 2.53 10.05 25.08
C ILE A 47 1.84 11.34 25.54
N ARG A 48 2.53 12.46 25.41
CA ARG A 48 2.02 13.77 25.81
C ARG A 48 1.53 14.52 24.59
N PHE A 49 0.24 14.80 24.55
CA PHE A 49 -0.39 15.64 23.55
C PHE A 49 -0.59 17.06 24.07
N GLY A 50 -0.35 18.06 23.21
CA GLY A 50 -0.63 19.46 23.53
C GLY A 50 -2.14 19.72 23.62
N LYS A 51 -2.60 20.35 24.70
CA LYS A 51 -4.00 20.73 24.87
C LYS A 51 -4.24 22.07 24.17
N TYR A 52 -4.89 22.07 23.00
CA TYR A 52 -5.47 23.29 22.45
C TYR A 52 -6.96 23.36 22.78
N THR A 53 -7.44 24.55 23.17
CA THR A 53 -8.84 24.86 23.50
C THR A 53 -9.75 24.94 22.27
N HIS A 54 -9.19 24.72 21.07
CA HIS A 54 -9.88 24.45 19.82
C HIS A 54 -9.06 23.41 19.07
N TYR A 55 -9.66 22.26 18.72
CA TYR A 55 -8.99 21.16 18.03
C TYR A 55 -8.60 21.61 16.61
N LYS A 56 -7.38 22.14 16.48
CA LYS A 56 -6.75 22.32 15.16
C LYS A 56 -6.26 20.95 14.69
N GLU A 57 -6.26 20.72 13.38
CA GLU A 57 -5.77 19.45 12.81
C GLU A 57 -4.30 19.17 13.19
N VAL A 58 -3.54 20.19 13.56
CA VAL A 58 -2.16 20.05 14.03
C VAL A 58 -2.12 19.77 15.54
N GLN A 59 -1.55 18.62 15.91
CA GLN A 59 -1.41 18.14 17.29
C GLN A 59 0.07 18.12 17.71
N PRO A 60 0.49 18.97 18.66
CA PRO A 60 1.80 18.86 19.27
C PRO A 60 1.88 17.57 20.06
N VAL A 61 2.97 16.83 19.89
CA VAL A 61 3.19 15.58 20.59
C VAL A 61 4.61 15.50 21.13
N SER A 62 4.77 14.80 22.24
CA SER A 62 6.09 14.37 22.72
C SER A 62 6.02 13.03 23.42
N PHE A 63 7.07 12.23 23.25
CA PHE A 63 7.21 10.90 23.85
C PHE A 63 8.69 10.50 23.91
N ARG A 64 9.01 9.45 24.66
CA ARG A 64 10.36 8.90 24.78
C ARG A 64 10.40 7.52 24.13
N VAL A 65 11.37 7.30 23.25
CA VAL A 65 11.71 5.97 22.72
C VAL A 65 12.90 5.45 23.51
N ASN A 66 12.77 4.23 24.04
CA ASN A 66 13.85 3.56 24.75
C ASN A 66 13.83 2.07 24.38
N ASP A 67 14.49 1.75 23.27
CA ASP A 67 14.49 0.40 22.71
C ASP A 67 15.80 0.11 21.98
N GLY A 68 16.64 -0.73 22.59
CA GLY A 68 17.94 -1.12 22.06
C GLY A 68 18.83 0.06 21.67
N LEU A 69 19.08 0.20 20.36
CA LEU A 69 19.92 1.23 19.75
C LEU A 69 19.26 2.62 19.67
N PHE A 70 17.97 2.71 20.01
CA PHE A 70 17.16 3.93 19.95
C PHE A 70 16.83 4.43 21.36
N GLN A 71 17.54 5.46 21.80
CA GLN A 71 17.37 6.06 23.14
C GLN A 71 17.30 7.59 23.02
N PHE A 72 16.08 8.09 22.80
CA PHE A 72 15.83 9.52 22.62
C PHE A 72 14.40 9.93 22.95
N SER A 73 14.22 11.20 23.27
CA SER A 73 12.91 11.85 23.35
C SER A 73 12.59 12.57 22.05
N VAL A 74 11.35 12.47 21.62
CA VAL A 74 10.78 13.11 20.42
C VAL A 74 9.84 14.22 20.87
N ALA A 75 9.92 15.37 20.21
CA ALA A 75 8.89 16.39 20.25
C ALA A 75 8.65 16.93 18.83
N GLY A 76 7.39 17.19 18.48
CA GLY A 76 7.04 17.73 17.16
C GLY A 76 5.53 17.86 16.99
N ASN A 77 5.09 17.92 15.74
CA ASN A 77 3.70 18.17 15.39
C ASN A 77 3.19 17.10 14.42
N MET A 78 2.10 16.41 14.73
CA MET A 78 1.40 15.56 13.75
C MET A 78 0.16 16.28 13.21
N THR A 79 -0.31 15.88 12.03
CA THR A 79 -1.61 16.33 11.50
C THR A 79 -2.59 15.17 11.62
N VAL A 80 -3.72 15.42 12.27
CA VAL A 80 -4.77 14.44 12.54
C VAL A 80 -6.12 15.06 12.16
N PRO A 81 -6.96 14.40 11.35
CA PRO A 81 -8.30 14.89 11.05
C PRO A 81 -9.11 15.12 12.33
N ALA A 82 -9.83 16.24 12.42
CA ALA A 82 -10.61 16.59 13.61
C ALA A 82 -11.62 15.49 14.01
N GLN A 83 -12.25 14.85 13.01
CA GLN A 83 -13.19 13.76 13.23
C GLN A 83 -12.56 12.57 13.99
N LYS A 84 -11.30 12.22 13.69
CA LYS A 84 -10.58 11.16 14.40
C LYS A 84 -10.36 11.51 15.86
N ILE A 85 -9.98 12.76 16.13
CA ILE A 85 -9.78 13.23 17.50
C ILE A 85 -11.08 13.18 18.30
N GLU A 86 -12.18 13.65 17.70
CA GLU A 86 -13.46 13.80 18.39
C GLU A 86 -14.23 12.49 18.57
N LYS A 87 -14.13 11.55 17.62
CA LYS A 87 -15.03 10.37 17.56
C LYS A 87 -14.32 9.04 17.79
N GLU A 88 -13.00 8.96 17.68
CA GLU A 88 -12.28 7.67 17.66
C GLU A 88 -11.36 7.45 18.88
N HIS A 89 -11.60 8.13 20.02
CA HIS A 89 -10.76 8.00 21.22
C HIS A 89 -9.25 8.06 20.90
N PHE A 90 -8.88 8.99 20.00
CA PHE A 90 -7.59 8.99 19.33
C PHE A 90 -6.40 8.94 20.30
N TYR A 91 -6.41 9.80 21.32
CA TYR A 91 -5.30 9.88 22.28
C TYR A 91 -5.14 8.61 23.13
N ASP A 92 -6.25 7.96 23.48
CA ASP A 92 -6.24 6.70 24.24
C ASP A 92 -5.70 5.59 23.35
N THR A 93 -6.15 5.51 22.10
CA THR A 93 -5.67 4.55 21.10
C THR A 93 -4.15 4.66 20.90
N CYS A 94 -3.61 5.88 20.77
CA CYS A 94 -2.16 6.08 20.70
C CYS A 94 -1.44 5.61 21.98
N ASN A 95 -1.99 5.93 23.15
CA ASN A 95 -1.43 5.55 24.45
C ASN A 95 -1.54 4.06 24.76
N ASP A 96 -2.45 3.33 24.12
CA ASP A 96 -2.53 1.88 24.20
C ASP A 96 -1.51 1.22 23.25
N THR A 97 -1.29 1.83 22.09
CA THR A 97 -0.35 1.31 21.07
C THR A 97 1.12 1.41 21.51
N LYS A 98 1.53 2.57 22.06
CA LYS A 98 2.89 2.85 22.57
C LYS A 98 4.05 2.41 21.66
N GLU A 99 3.92 2.66 20.37
CA GLU A 99 4.92 2.30 19.38
C GLU A 99 5.26 3.49 18.49
N ALA A 100 6.56 3.67 18.21
CA ALA A 100 7.07 4.65 17.27
C ALA A 100 7.76 3.93 16.12
N TRP A 101 7.45 4.32 14.89
CA TRP A 101 8.12 3.82 13.69
C TRP A 101 9.24 4.77 13.31
N ILE A 102 10.44 4.24 13.20
CA ILE A 102 11.66 5.01 13.02
C ILE A 102 12.25 4.66 11.66
N SER A 103 12.35 5.67 10.80
CA SER A 103 13.10 5.56 9.54
C SER A 103 14.54 5.98 9.81
N TYR A 104 15.51 5.10 9.59
CA TYR A 104 16.90 5.34 9.99
C TYR A 104 17.91 4.75 9.00
N PHE A 105 19.15 5.23 9.07
CA PHE A 105 20.29 4.60 8.41
C PHE A 105 21.00 3.66 9.37
N ASN A 106 21.17 2.39 9.00
CA ASN A 106 21.76 1.37 9.86
C ASN A 106 23.30 1.53 9.99
N LYS A 107 23.70 2.61 10.67
CA LYS A 107 25.09 3.01 10.91
C LYS A 107 25.25 3.32 12.41
N PRO A 108 25.20 2.30 13.30
CA PRO A 108 25.37 2.50 14.73
C PRO A 108 26.73 3.13 15.06
N ARG A 109 26.75 3.97 16.10
CA ARG A 109 27.96 4.65 16.59
C ARG A 109 28.10 4.43 18.09
N THR A 110 29.34 4.24 18.53
CA THR A 110 29.65 4.10 19.96
C THR A 110 29.83 5.46 20.62
N PHE A 111 29.08 5.72 21.68
CA PHE A 111 29.16 6.93 22.50
C PHE A 111 29.44 6.59 23.96
N LYS A 112 30.39 7.30 24.56
CA LYS A 112 30.75 7.13 25.99
C LYS A 112 29.83 7.95 26.89
N SER A 113 29.30 7.34 27.94
CA SER A 113 28.65 7.99 29.08
C SER A 113 29.39 7.59 30.36
N GLY A 114 30.23 8.50 30.89
CA GLY A 114 31.16 8.14 31.95
C GLY A 114 32.14 7.05 31.53
N LYS A 115 32.12 5.90 32.24
CA LYS A 115 32.96 4.72 31.95
C LYS A 115 32.28 3.70 31.02
N THR A 116 31.00 3.89 30.71
CA THR A 116 30.19 2.95 29.92
C THR A 116 30.15 3.40 28.46
N GLU A 117 30.16 2.42 27.56
CA GLU A 117 29.99 2.63 26.12
C GLU A 117 28.58 2.20 25.72
N HIS A 118 27.93 3.03 24.91
CA HIS A 118 26.59 2.79 24.39
C HIS A 118 26.66 2.82 22.87
N GLU A 119 26.14 1.78 22.22
CA GLU A 119 25.96 1.77 20.77
C GLU A 119 24.59 2.36 20.45
N LEU A 120 24.55 3.44 19.67
CA LEU A 120 23.32 4.18 19.37
C LEU A 120 23.26 4.53 17.88
N ILE A 121 22.03 4.50 17.34
CA ILE A 121 21.75 5.02 16.00
C ILE A 121 21.21 6.44 16.14
N ILE A 122 21.96 7.41 15.61
CA ILE A 122 21.56 8.83 15.62
C ILE A 122 21.13 9.35 14.26
N ASN A 123 21.38 8.62 13.17
CA ASN A 123 21.04 9.06 11.82
C ASN A 123 19.57 8.73 11.49
N ILE A 124 18.68 9.51 12.12
CA ILE A 124 17.22 9.36 12.01
C ILE A 124 16.68 10.24 10.88
N ALA A 125 16.03 9.60 9.91
CA ALA A 125 15.39 10.24 8.77
C ALA A 125 13.93 10.64 9.05
N GLY A 126 13.25 9.93 9.94
CA GLY A 126 11.85 10.23 10.27
C GLY A 126 11.39 9.45 11.49
N VAL A 127 10.35 9.98 12.14
CA VAL A 127 9.65 9.30 13.22
C VAL A 127 8.16 9.46 12.97
N ASP A 128 7.45 8.33 13.00
CA ASP A 128 6.00 8.26 12.92
C ASP A 128 5.46 7.68 14.24
N LEU A 129 4.34 8.21 14.74
CA LEU A 129 3.65 7.65 15.91
C LEU A 129 2.56 6.68 15.45
N ALA A 130 2.57 5.46 16.00
CA ALA A 130 1.50 4.52 15.78
C ALA A 130 0.31 4.78 16.72
N CYS A 131 -0.89 4.86 16.14
CA CYS A 131 -2.15 4.97 16.86
C CYS A 131 -3.14 3.96 16.26
N GLY A 132 -3.20 2.76 16.85
CA GLY A 132 -3.93 1.64 16.30
C GLY A 132 -3.26 1.14 15.02
N ASN A 133 -4.01 1.11 13.91
CA ASN A 133 -3.52 0.67 12.61
C ASN A 133 -2.96 1.81 11.74
N ASP A 134 -2.91 3.04 12.27
CA ASP A 134 -2.50 4.23 11.53
C ASP A 134 -1.17 4.77 12.05
N LEU A 135 -0.31 5.22 11.13
CA LEU A 135 0.96 5.87 11.42
C LEU A 135 0.84 7.36 11.13
N TYR A 136 1.27 8.19 12.08
CA TYR A 136 1.24 9.65 11.98
C TYR A 136 2.65 10.23 11.98
N ALA A 137 3.08 10.73 10.83
CA ALA A 137 4.35 11.42 10.68
C ALA A 137 4.47 12.64 11.61
N ILE A 138 5.55 12.68 12.36
CA ILE A 138 5.88 13.81 13.21
C ILE A 138 6.63 14.84 12.36
N ALA A 139 6.06 16.02 12.21
CA ALA A 139 6.69 17.19 11.61
C ALA A 139 7.50 17.99 12.64
N ASP A 140 8.39 18.84 12.16
CA ASP A 140 9.22 19.72 13.01
C ASP A 140 9.97 18.96 14.12
N ILE A 141 10.37 17.72 13.84
CA ILE A 141 10.93 16.81 14.84
C ILE A 141 12.11 17.46 15.55
N LYS A 142 12.07 17.43 16.88
CA LYS A 142 13.17 17.72 17.78
C LYS A 142 13.51 16.43 18.52
N LEU A 143 14.70 15.91 18.27
CA LEU A 143 15.22 14.75 18.99
C LEU A 143 16.17 15.19 20.10
N LYS A 144 15.98 14.63 21.29
CA LYS A 144 16.91 14.74 22.41
C LYS A 144 17.39 13.34 22.77
N PHE A 145 18.63 13.02 22.42
CA PHE A 145 19.24 11.74 22.79
C PHE A 145 19.56 11.73 24.28
N ASP A 146 19.43 10.57 24.91
CA ASP A 146 19.73 10.43 26.34
C ASP A 146 21.22 10.55 26.65
N ASN A 147 22.07 10.17 25.68
CA ASN A 147 23.51 10.36 25.75
C ASN A 147 23.88 11.75 25.21
N ASP A 148 24.54 12.57 26.03
CA ASP A 148 24.90 13.95 25.69
C ASP A 148 25.81 14.05 24.45
N LYS A 149 26.76 13.13 24.28
CA LYS A 149 27.66 13.12 23.11
C LYS A 149 26.93 12.72 21.83
N ALA A 150 25.99 11.78 21.94
CA ALA A 150 25.12 11.42 20.83
C ALA A 150 24.21 12.60 20.44
N HIS A 151 23.70 13.33 21.44
CA HIS A 151 22.89 14.52 21.21
C HIS A 151 23.67 15.66 20.55
N GLU A 152 24.92 15.89 20.98
CA GLU A 152 25.82 16.85 20.37
C GLU A 152 26.13 16.48 18.91
N ALA A 153 26.48 15.23 18.65
CA ALA A 153 26.72 14.73 17.30
C ALA A 153 25.48 14.89 16.39
N TRP A 154 24.29 14.53 16.88
CA TRP A 154 23.04 14.77 16.15
C TRP A 154 22.85 16.26 15.81
N THR A 155 23.02 17.13 16.80
CA THR A 155 22.73 18.57 16.66
C THR A 155 23.70 19.24 15.69
N ASN A 156 24.99 18.95 15.83
CA ASN A 156 26.05 19.61 15.07
C ASN A 156 26.23 18.99 13.68
N GLU A 157 26.07 17.67 13.55
CA GLU A 157 26.37 16.97 12.31
C GLU A 157 25.11 16.72 11.46
N ILE A 158 23.94 16.46 12.04
CA ILE A 158 22.81 15.90 11.25
C ILE A 158 21.62 16.85 11.20
N TYR A 159 21.24 17.45 12.34
CA TYR A 159 19.98 18.17 12.51
C TYR A 159 19.79 19.28 11.47
N GLY A 160 20.75 20.21 11.34
CA GLY A 160 20.62 21.32 10.39
C GLY A 160 20.65 20.87 8.93
N ARG A 161 21.58 19.95 8.59
CA ARG A 161 21.83 19.52 7.19
C ARG A 161 20.66 18.76 6.59
N GLU A 162 19.97 17.95 7.39
CA GLU A 162 18.90 17.05 6.91
C GLU A 162 17.49 17.60 7.13
N LYS A 163 17.34 18.83 7.66
CA LYS A 163 16.02 19.41 7.99
C LYS A 163 15.05 19.37 6.81
N TYR A 164 15.47 19.88 5.65
CA TYR A 164 14.64 19.92 4.45
C TYR A 164 14.23 18.52 3.96
N ARG A 165 15.15 17.54 3.99
CA ARG A 165 14.83 16.17 3.58
C ARG A 165 13.82 15.52 4.53
N ARG A 166 13.95 15.74 5.85
CA ARG A 166 12.95 15.28 6.83
C ARG A 166 11.57 15.88 6.60
N GLU A 167 11.49 17.16 6.26
CA GLU A 167 10.22 17.80 5.89
C GLU A 167 9.60 17.13 4.66
N LYS A 168 10.41 16.74 3.67
CA LYS A 168 9.92 15.95 2.52
C LYS A 168 9.46 14.54 2.89
N VAL A 169 10.10 13.88 3.86
CA VAL A 169 9.59 12.59 4.39
C VAL A 169 8.22 12.77 5.03
N VAL A 170 8.01 13.85 5.78
CA VAL A 170 6.73 14.16 6.41
C VAL A 170 5.64 14.43 5.36
N GLU A 171 5.94 15.23 4.33
CA GLU A 171 5.02 15.45 3.21
C GLU A 171 4.64 14.13 2.52
N PHE A 172 5.63 13.29 2.23
CA PHE A 172 5.44 11.96 1.65
C PHE A 172 4.50 11.09 2.50
N ARG A 173 4.75 11.03 3.81
CA ARG A 173 3.94 10.22 4.74
C ARG A 173 2.52 10.74 4.92
N ARG A 174 2.33 12.06 4.93
CA ARG A 174 0.99 12.65 5.01
C ARG A 174 0.19 12.34 3.75
N ALA A 175 0.81 12.47 2.57
CA ALA A 175 0.17 12.06 1.32
C ALA A 175 -0.19 10.57 1.34
N GLU A 176 0.70 9.70 1.85
CA GLU A 176 0.41 8.27 2.02
C GLU A 176 -0.78 8.02 2.97
N GLN A 177 -0.86 8.73 4.11
CA GLN A 177 -1.96 8.63 5.06
C GLN A 177 -3.29 9.10 4.48
N GLU A 178 -3.33 10.29 3.86
CA GLU A 178 -4.52 10.85 3.22
C GLU A 178 -5.02 9.92 2.12
N HIS A 179 -4.10 9.41 1.30
CA HIS A 179 -4.42 8.46 0.26
C HIS A 179 -4.99 7.15 0.82
N ARG A 180 -4.41 6.59 1.88
CA ARG A 180 -4.96 5.40 2.56
C ARG A 180 -6.33 5.66 3.19
N ALA A 181 -6.55 6.86 3.73
CA ALA A 181 -7.85 7.25 4.28
C ALA A 181 -8.92 7.35 3.18
N ASP A 182 -8.59 7.99 2.05
CA ASP A 182 -9.45 8.07 0.87
C ASP A 182 -9.78 6.68 0.30
N LEU A 183 -8.77 5.80 0.20
CA LEU A 183 -8.99 4.40 -0.20
C LEU A 183 -9.93 3.67 0.76
N ARG A 184 -9.82 3.91 2.07
CA ARG A 184 -10.72 3.32 3.07
C ARG A 184 -12.15 3.83 2.94
N GLU A 185 -12.32 5.14 2.77
CA GLU A 185 -13.64 5.76 2.57
C GLU A 185 -14.31 5.27 1.29
N LYS A 186 -13.54 5.08 0.23
CA LYS A 186 -14.02 4.53 -1.05
C LYS A 186 -14.17 3.01 -1.04
N SER A 187 -13.64 2.33 -0.02
CA SER A 187 -13.74 0.88 0.11
C SER A 187 -14.99 0.47 0.87
N GLY A 188 -15.60 -0.62 0.42
CA GLY A 188 -16.69 -1.29 1.13
C GLY A 188 -16.24 -2.62 1.69
N PHE A 189 -17.18 -3.35 2.28
CA PHE A 189 -17.01 -4.75 2.65
C PHE A 189 -18.21 -5.54 2.17
N PHE A 190 -17.96 -6.74 1.67
CA PHE A 190 -18.98 -7.72 1.32
C PHE A 190 -18.70 -9.01 2.09
N THR A 191 -19.69 -9.48 2.86
CA THR A 191 -19.61 -10.80 3.52
C THR A 191 -20.33 -11.82 2.66
N ASP A 192 -19.60 -12.83 2.20
CA ASP A 192 -20.15 -13.91 1.40
C ASP A 192 -21.09 -14.78 2.26
N PRO A 193 -22.39 -14.86 1.94
CA PRO A 193 -23.34 -15.59 2.75
C PRO A 193 -23.13 -17.11 2.72
N ARG A 194 -22.31 -17.62 1.79
CA ARG A 194 -22.08 -19.05 1.63
C ARG A 194 -21.10 -19.62 2.66
N ASP A 195 -20.12 -18.83 3.07
CA ASP A 195 -19.04 -19.25 3.99
C ASP A 195 -18.74 -18.25 5.13
N GLY A 196 -19.38 -17.07 5.13
CA GLY A 196 -19.16 -16.02 6.12
C GLY A 196 -17.87 -15.23 5.92
N GLN A 197 -17.13 -15.46 4.83
CA GLN A 197 -15.89 -14.75 4.54
C GLN A 197 -16.21 -13.29 4.15
N SER A 198 -15.58 -12.34 4.84
CA SER A 198 -15.66 -10.92 4.46
C SER A 198 -14.52 -10.56 3.51
N TYR A 199 -14.88 -9.87 2.43
CA TYR A 199 -13.98 -9.33 1.42
C TYR A 199 -14.09 -7.80 1.42
N ARG A 200 -12.95 -7.11 1.43
CA ARG A 200 -12.92 -5.68 1.13
C ARG A 200 -13.26 -5.47 -0.34
N THR A 201 -14.03 -4.44 -0.63
CA THR A 201 -14.39 -4.03 -1.99
C THR A 201 -13.85 -2.64 -2.28
N ILE A 202 -13.70 -2.30 -3.56
CA ILE A 202 -13.49 -0.92 -3.99
C ILE A 202 -14.44 -0.56 -5.12
N LYS A 203 -14.75 0.72 -5.25
CA LYS A 203 -15.64 1.24 -6.29
C LYS A 203 -14.84 1.84 -7.45
N VAL A 204 -15.09 1.37 -8.66
CA VAL A 204 -14.49 1.87 -9.91
C VAL A 204 -15.60 2.10 -10.92
N GLU A 205 -15.75 3.34 -11.41
CA GLU A 205 -16.75 3.71 -12.42
C GLU A 205 -18.18 3.21 -12.10
N GLY A 206 -18.57 3.32 -10.82
CA GLY A 206 -19.91 2.95 -10.36
C GLY A 206 -20.11 1.46 -10.06
N ARG A 207 -19.14 0.60 -10.36
CA ARG A 207 -19.16 -0.84 -10.02
C ARG A 207 -18.24 -1.14 -8.85
N GLU A 208 -18.57 -2.20 -8.11
CA GLU A 208 -17.77 -2.65 -6.98
C GLU A 208 -16.98 -3.89 -7.36
N TRP A 209 -15.73 -3.92 -6.92
CA TRP A 209 -14.77 -4.99 -7.17
C TRP A 209 -14.25 -5.54 -5.87
N PHE A 210 -14.03 -6.85 -5.80
CA PHE A 210 -13.28 -7.43 -4.69
C PHE A 210 -11.83 -6.97 -4.72
N ALA A 211 -11.42 -6.34 -3.62
CA ALA A 211 -10.04 -5.93 -3.36
C ALA A 211 -9.21 -7.08 -2.79
N GLN A 212 -9.79 -8.26 -2.56
CA GLN A 212 -9.07 -9.49 -2.21
C GLN A 212 -9.37 -10.61 -3.20
N ASN A 213 -8.44 -11.57 -3.31
CA ASN A 213 -8.69 -12.79 -4.07
C ASN A 213 -9.81 -13.58 -3.37
N VAL A 214 -10.70 -14.20 -4.15
CA VAL A 214 -11.75 -15.06 -3.60
C VAL A 214 -11.12 -16.24 -2.85
N ASN A 215 -11.72 -16.61 -1.73
CA ASN A 215 -11.28 -17.70 -0.87
C ASN A 215 -12.38 -18.75 -0.62
N TYR A 216 -13.47 -18.70 -1.40
CA TYR A 216 -14.56 -19.66 -1.35
C TYR A 216 -14.12 -21.05 -1.83
N GLU A 217 -14.40 -22.09 -1.07
CA GLU A 217 -14.07 -23.46 -1.47
C GLU A 217 -15.03 -24.00 -2.54
N VAL A 218 -14.48 -24.32 -3.70
CA VAL A 218 -15.16 -25.14 -4.71
C VAL A 218 -14.52 -26.52 -4.70
N GLU A 219 -15.30 -27.53 -4.29
CA GLU A 219 -14.84 -28.91 -4.15
C GLU A 219 -14.26 -29.41 -5.48
N GLY A 220 -13.06 -29.99 -5.44
CA GLY A 220 -12.38 -30.53 -6.62
C GLY A 220 -11.83 -29.51 -7.62
N HIS A 221 -12.14 -28.22 -7.46
CA HIS A 221 -11.82 -27.16 -8.43
C HIS A 221 -11.09 -25.95 -7.83
N SER A 222 -10.74 -25.99 -6.55
CA SER A 222 -10.03 -24.93 -5.85
C SER A 222 -8.98 -25.49 -4.89
N TRP A 223 -7.86 -24.79 -4.75
CA TRP A 223 -6.74 -25.22 -3.92
C TRP A 223 -6.05 -24.04 -3.25
N CYS A 224 -5.53 -24.27 -2.05
CA CYS A 224 -4.51 -23.40 -1.49
C CYS A 224 -3.17 -23.66 -2.18
N TYR A 225 -2.33 -22.63 -2.29
CA TYR A 225 -0.97 -22.85 -2.77
C TYR A 225 -0.26 -23.87 -1.86
N GLU A 226 0.42 -24.86 -2.43
CA GLU A 226 1.02 -25.99 -1.70
C GLU A 226 0.05 -26.75 -0.77
N ASP A 227 -1.25 -26.63 -0.99
CA ASP A 227 -2.30 -27.23 -0.15
C ASP A 227 -2.20 -26.81 1.33
N LYS A 228 -1.73 -25.58 1.60
CA LYS A 228 -1.64 -25.02 2.96
C LYS A 228 -2.61 -23.85 3.17
N ASP A 229 -3.48 -23.99 4.18
CA ASP A 229 -4.50 -22.99 4.53
C ASP A 229 -3.94 -21.59 4.80
N SER A 230 -2.71 -21.51 5.33
CA SER A 230 -2.04 -20.22 5.58
C SER A 230 -1.85 -19.40 4.31
N TYR A 231 -1.69 -20.03 3.14
CA TYR A 231 -1.61 -19.31 1.87
C TYR A 231 -2.98 -18.84 1.41
N CYS A 232 -4.03 -19.66 1.57
CA CYS A 232 -5.41 -19.23 1.30
C CYS A 232 -5.84 -18.02 2.13
N ALA A 233 -5.55 -18.04 3.44
CA ALA A 233 -5.87 -16.92 4.32
C ALA A 233 -5.19 -15.60 3.89
N ARG A 234 -4.01 -15.70 3.26
CA ARG A 234 -3.23 -14.53 2.83
C ARG A 234 -3.57 -14.06 1.42
N SER A 235 -3.63 -14.98 0.46
CA SER A 235 -3.67 -14.69 -0.98
C SER A 235 -4.86 -15.34 -1.71
N GLY A 236 -5.83 -15.88 -0.97
CA GLY A 236 -7.00 -16.55 -1.54
C GLY A 236 -6.69 -17.91 -2.17
N ARG A 237 -7.72 -18.54 -2.75
CA ARG A 237 -7.61 -19.83 -3.43
C ARG A 237 -7.22 -19.66 -4.90
N LEU A 238 -6.60 -20.72 -5.42
CA LEU A 238 -6.35 -20.91 -6.84
C LEU A 238 -7.44 -21.82 -7.41
N TYR A 239 -8.11 -21.38 -8.47
CA TYR A 239 -9.23 -22.08 -9.09
C TYR A 239 -8.85 -22.52 -10.49
N ASP A 240 -9.29 -23.69 -10.92
CA ASP A 240 -9.36 -23.95 -12.36
C ASP A 240 -10.50 -23.14 -13.00
N LEU A 241 -10.68 -23.21 -14.32
CA LEU A 241 -11.73 -22.44 -14.98
C LEU A 241 -13.14 -22.80 -14.51
N GLU A 242 -13.39 -24.05 -14.12
CA GLU A 242 -14.69 -24.52 -13.65
C GLU A 242 -14.98 -24.00 -12.24
N GLY A 243 -13.99 -24.05 -11.36
CA GLY A 243 -14.04 -23.43 -10.03
C GLY A 243 -14.20 -21.92 -10.11
N ALA A 244 -13.49 -21.26 -11.03
CA ALA A 244 -13.54 -19.81 -11.19
C ALA A 244 -14.94 -19.29 -11.57
N ARG A 245 -15.71 -20.09 -12.33
CA ARG A 245 -17.10 -19.77 -12.69
C ARG A 245 -18.08 -19.89 -11.52
N GLN A 246 -17.72 -20.63 -10.48
CA GLN A 246 -18.54 -20.86 -9.28
C GLN A 246 -18.06 -20.06 -8.06
N ALA A 247 -16.84 -19.50 -8.15
CA ALA A 247 -16.19 -18.82 -7.05
C ALA A 247 -16.93 -17.55 -6.61
N CYS A 248 -17.57 -16.82 -7.51
CA CYS A 248 -18.28 -15.58 -7.16
C CYS A 248 -19.68 -15.83 -6.58
N PRO A 249 -20.08 -15.10 -5.51
CA PRO A 249 -21.40 -15.24 -4.89
C PRO A 249 -22.51 -14.60 -5.72
N GLU A 250 -23.77 -14.85 -5.36
CA GLU A 250 -24.92 -14.25 -6.04
C GLU A 250 -24.86 -12.72 -6.06
N GLY A 251 -25.20 -12.11 -7.20
CA GLY A 251 -25.06 -10.67 -7.44
C GLY A 251 -23.65 -10.21 -7.82
N TRP A 252 -22.70 -11.15 -7.87
CA TRP A 252 -21.33 -10.96 -8.32
C TRP A 252 -20.98 -11.99 -9.40
N HIS A 253 -20.07 -11.63 -10.29
CA HIS A 253 -19.61 -12.56 -11.34
C HIS A 253 -18.10 -12.48 -11.54
N LEU A 254 -17.58 -13.53 -12.21
CA LEU A 254 -16.21 -13.57 -12.69
C LEU A 254 -16.03 -12.49 -13.77
N PRO A 255 -15.15 -11.48 -13.57
CA PRO A 255 -15.03 -10.34 -14.46
C PRO A 255 -14.67 -10.77 -15.87
N ARG A 256 -15.35 -10.20 -16.86
CA ARG A 256 -15.00 -10.38 -18.26
C ARG A 256 -13.73 -9.60 -18.58
N ASP A 257 -13.07 -9.99 -19.68
CA ASP A 257 -11.90 -9.27 -20.20
C ASP A 257 -12.16 -7.77 -20.40
N ARG A 258 -13.35 -7.42 -20.91
CA ARG A 258 -13.75 -6.01 -21.07
C ARG A 258 -13.90 -5.28 -19.73
N GLU A 259 -14.37 -5.96 -18.69
CA GLU A 259 -14.56 -5.33 -17.38
C GLU A 259 -13.22 -5.07 -16.70
N TRP A 260 -12.24 -5.96 -16.88
CA TRP A 260 -10.85 -5.69 -16.51
C TRP A 260 -10.31 -4.45 -17.22
N MET A 261 -10.55 -4.31 -18.53
CA MET A 261 -10.14 -3.11 -19.28
C MET A 261 -10.84 -1.84 -18.77
N ASP A 262 -12.16 -1.89 -18.56
CA ASP A 262 -12.94 -0.76 -18.05
C ASP A 262 -12.44 -0.34 -16.66
N MET A 263 -12.08 -1.29 -15.80
CA MET A 263 -11.48 -1.02 -14.49
C MET A 263 -10.12 -0.33 -14.62
N ILE A 264 -9.24 -0.82 -15.51
CA ILE A 264 -7.93 -0.20 -15.73
C ILE A 264 -8.12 1.25 -16.20
N THR A 265 -8.98 1.49 -17.18
CA THR A 265 -9.28 2.83 -17.69
C THR A 265 -9.91 3.71 -16.62
N GLY A 266 -10.83 3.19 -15.80
CA GLY A 266 -11.44 3.94 -14.69
C GLY A 266 -10.43 4.36 -13.63
N LEU A 267 -9.45 3.52 -13.31
CA LEU A 267 -8.41 3.82 -12.32
C LEU A 267 -7.31 4.75 -12.86
N THR A 268 -6.96 4.63 -14.13
CA THR A 268 -5.81 5.32 -14.72
C THR A 268 -6.18 6.56 -15.53
N HIS A 269 -7.46 6.70 -15.91
CA HIS A 269 -7.94 7.63 -16.93
C HIS A 269 -7.17 7.54 -18.26
N CYS A 270 -6.54 6.39 -18.52
CA CYS A 270 -5.75 6.14 -19.71
C CYS A 270 -6.54 5.25 -20.69
N TYR A 271 -6.67 5.76 -21.91
CA TYR A 271 -7.46 5.15 -22.99
C TYR A 271 -6.57 4.57 -24.10
N GLU A 272 -5.24 4.69 -24.00
CA GLU A 272 -4.29 4.30 -25.06
C GLU A 272 -3.81 2.84 -24.99
N GLY A 273 -4.28 2.06 -24.02
CA GLY A 273 -3.86 0.68 -23.78
C GLY A 273 -3.00 0.53 -22.53
N VAL A 274 -3.16 -0.62 -21.85
CA VAL A 274 -2.61 -0.87 -20.50
C VAL A 274 -1.10 -0.68 -20.43
N ASP A 275 -0.38 -1.03 -21.50
CA ASP A 275 1.07 -0.90 -21.65
C ASP A 275 1.59 0.55 -21.63
N LYS A 276 0.69 1.52 -21.83
CA LYS A 276 0.99 2.96 -21.80
C LYS A 276 0.43 3.66 -20.56
N CYS A 277 -0.32 2.97 -19.73
CA CYS A 277 -1.00 3.54 -18.57
C CYS A 277 -0.10 3.60 -17.32
N GLU A 278 1.05 4.28 -17.45
CA GLU A 278 2.06 4.42 -16.39
C GLU A 278 2.48 3.08 -15.77
N ALA A 279 2.99 3.08 -14.53
CA ALA A 279 3.36 1.87 -13.79
C ALA A 279 2.14 1.19 -13.13
N PHE A 280 1.10 0.89 -13.92
CA PHE A 280 -0.19 0.40 -13.41
C PHE A 280 -0.08 -0.81 -12.47
N ALA A 281 0.68 -1.84 -12.84
CA ALA A 281 0.82 -3.03 -12.00
C ALA A 281 1.53 -2.71 -10.69
N LYS A 282 2.54 -1.82 -10.69
CA LYS A 282 3.21 -1.39 -9.47
C LYS A 282 2.23 -0.72 -8.49
N LYS A 283 1.32 0.09 -9.02
CA LYS A 283 0.25 0.77 -8.26
C LYS A 283 -0.83 -0.17 -7.75
N MET A 284 -1.02 -1.34 -8.37
CA MET A 284 -2.05 -2.31 -7.99
C MET A 284 -1.56 -3.39 -7.01
N LYS A 285 -0.27 -3.71 -7.05
CA LYS A 285 0.37 -4.70 -6.19
C LYS A 285 0.32 -4.29 -4.72
N ALA A 286 0.07 -5.26 -3.84
CA ALA A 286 0.20 -5.09 -2.40
C ALA A 286 1.63 -4.65 -2.03
N THR A 287 1.77 -3.89 -0.95
CA THR A 287 3.06 -3.41 -0.44
C THR A 287 3.98 -4.53 0.06
N THR A 288 3.42 -5.72 0.33
CA THR A 288 4.16 -6.91 0.75
C THR A 288 3.70 -8.16 -0.03
N GLY A 289 4.39 -9.28 0.15
CA GLY A 289 4.00 -10.56 -0.48
C GLY A 289 4.52 -10.74 -1.91
N TRP A 290 5.44 -9.88 -2.33
CA TRP A 290 6.27 -10.06 -3.51
C TRP A 290 7.73 -10.19 -3.08
N HIS A 291 8.51 -11.05 -3.74
CA HIS A 291 9.94 -11.15 -3.44
C HIS A 291 10.65 -9.81 -3.76
N GLY A 292 11.59 -9.39 -2.93
CA GLY A 292 12.30 -8.12 -3.12
C GLY A 292 11.46 -6.85 -2.92
N GLY A 293 10.24 -6.94 -2.38
CA GLY A 293 9.38 -5.79 -2.08
C GLY A 293 8.15 -5.71 -3.00
N GLY A 294 7.03 -5.24 -2.45
CA GLY A 294 5.75 -5.16 -3.15
C GLY A 294 5.59 -3.93 -4.06
N GLY A 295 4.33 -3.63 -4.39
CA GLY A 295 3.93 -2.39 -5.05
C GLY A 295 3.64 -1.25 -4.08
N THR A 296 2.96 -0.22 -4.59
CA THR A 296 2.51 0.93 -3.78
C THR A 296 1.06 0.80 -3.30
N ASP A 297 0.29 -0.14 -3.85
CA ASP A 297 -1.14 -0.35 -3.56
C ASP A 297 -1.98 0.94 -3.61
N GLU A 298 -1.66 1.83 -4.56
CA GLU A 298 -2.30 3.13 -4.76
C GLU A 298 -3.77 3.05 -5.14
N TYR A 299 -4.25 1.90 -5.60
CA TYR A 299 -5.68 1.72 -5.90
C TYR A 299 -6.43 1.01 -4.78
N GLY A 300 -5.72 0.59 -3.72
CA GLY A 300 -6.28 -0.26 -2.69
C GLY A 300 -6.83 -1.55 -3.27
N PHE A 301 -6.13 -2.18 -4.22
CA PHE A 301 -6.51 -3.49 -4.78
C PHE A 301 -5.76 -4.65 -4.12
N SER A 302 -4.70 -4.32 -3.38
CA SER A 302 -3.86 -5.19 -2.55
C SER A 302 -3.53 -6.51 -3.23
N VAL A 303 -2.99 -6.46 -4.45
CA VAL A 303 -2.70 -7.68 -5.20
C VAL A 303 -1.46 -8.38 -4.63
N PHE A 304 -1.69 -9.50 -3.94
CA PHE A 304 -0.64 -10.43 -3.52
C PHE A 304 -0.23 -11.34 -4.67
N SER A 305 1.05 -11.72 -4.69
CA SER A 305 1.51 -12.82 -5.55
C SER A 305 1.00 -14.14 -4.99
N SER A 306 0.03 -14.73 -5.67
CA SER A 306 -0.55 -16.02 -5.30
C SER A 306 0.17 -17.22 -5.95
N GLY A 307 1.13 -16.96 -6.85
CA GLY A 307 1.61 -17.95 -7.79
C GLY A 307 0.45 -18.55 -8.61
N TYR A 308 0.66 -19.76 -9.09
CA TYR A 308 -0.39 -20.55 -9.75
C TYR A 308 -0.16 -22.05 -9.57
N ARG A 309 -1.23 -22.83 -9.80
CA ARG A 309 -1.21 -24.28 -9.79
C ARG A 309 -1.18 -24.79 -11.21
N LYS A 310 -0.27 -25.70 -11.53
CA LYS A 310 -0.05 -26.21 -12.87
C LYS A 310 -0.22 -27.71 -12.91
N ILE A 311 -0.93 -28.21 -13.91
CA ILE A 311 -1.01 -29.63 -14.18
C ILE A 311 -0.02 -29.98 -15.30
N ILE A 312 0.88 -30.92 -15.01
CA ILE A 312 1.89 -31.45 -15.93
C ILE A 312 1.54 -32.89 -16.30
N GLY A 313 1.49 -33.16 -17.60
CA GLY A 313 1.12 -34.49 -18.10
C GLY A 313 -0.33 -34.82 -17.74
N LYS A 314 -0.56 -36.00 -17.16
CA LYS A 314 -1.92 -36.49 -16.86
C LYS A 314 -2.45 -36.11 -15.48
N SER A 315 -1.57 -35.93 -14.49
CA SER A 315 -2.01 -35.74 -13.09
C SER A 315 -0.98 -35.10 -12.16
N THR A 316 0.24 -34.78 -12.64
CA THR A 316 1.26 -34.22 -11.76
C THR A 316 0.95 -32.76 -11.50
N VAL A 317 0.76 -32.41 -10.23
CA VAL A 317 0.49 -31.04 -9.80
C VAL A 317 1.80 -30.36 -9.38
N ARG A 318 1.98 -29.12 -9.80
CA ARG A 318 3.01 -28.23 -9.28
C ARG A 318 2.42 -26.89 -8.89
N TYR A 319 3.02 -26.29 -7.88
CA TYR A 319 2.77 -24.90 -7.49
C TYR A 319 4.00 -24.10 -7.91
N GLU A 320 3.80 -23.04 -8.69
CA GLU A 320 4.89 -22.25 -9.29
C GLU A 320 4.68 -20.75 -8.98
N ASP A 321 5.79 -20.02 -8.90
CA ASP A 321 5.88 -18.55 -8.88
C ASP A 321 5.15 -17.80 -7.75
N MET A 322 5.00 -18.43 -6.57
CA MET A 322 4.66 -17.69 -5.34
C MET A 322 5.69 -16.59 -5.07
N GLY A 323 5.22 -15.39 -4.74
CA GLY A 323 6.06 -14.20 -4.57
C GLY A 323 6.55 -13.55 -5.88
N GLU A 324 6.41 -14.22 -7.03
CA GLU A 324 6.90 -13.75 -8.34
C GLU A 324 5.77 -13.39 -9.32
N TYR A 325 4.60 -14.04 -9.19
CA TYR A 325 3.52 -13.97 -10.17
C TYR A 325 2.12 -13.88 -9.53
N ALA A 326 1.22 -13.14 -10.17
CA ALA A 326 -0.21 -13.17 -9.89
C ALA A 326 -0.98 -13.28 -11.21
N GLY A 327 -1.88 -14.25 -11.31
CA GLY A 327 -2.74 -14.46 -12.48
C GLY A 327 -4.22 -14.48 -12.08
N PHE A 328 -5.07 -13.88 -12.92
CA PHE A 328 -6.49 -13.70 -12.69
C PHE A 328 -7.31 -14.20 -13.86
N TRP A 329 -8.27 -15.07 -13.56
CA TRP A 329 -9.23 -15.53 -14.56
C TRP A 329 -10.12 -14.40 -15.08
N SER A 330 -10.48 -14.51 -16.35
CA SER A 330 -11.58 -13.74 -16.95
C SER A 330 -12.75 -14.65 -17.32
N GLY A 331 -13.97 -14.11 -17.20
CA GLY A 331 -15.18 -14.70 -17.73
C GLY A 331 -15.20 -14.72 -19.26
N GLN A 332 -16.08 -15.57 -19.81
CA GLN A 332 -16.23 -15.74 -21.25
C GLN A 332 -16.85 -14.50 -21.92
N ASN A 333 -16.35 -14.12 -23.10
CA ASN A 333 -16.92 -13.06 -23.93
C ASN A 333 -17.83 -13.65 -25.01
N GLY A 334 -19.15 -13.54 -24.82
CA GLY A 334 -20.13 -13.92 -25.84
C GLY A 334 -20.08 -15.41 -26.21
N ARG A 335 -20.24 -15.73 -27.51
CA ARG A 335 -20.31 -17.12 -28.00
C ARG A 335 -18.95 -17.80 -28.17
N ASN A 336 -17.84 -17.06 -28.17
CA ASN A 336 -16.51 -17.65 -28.34
C ASN A 336 -16.01 -18.20 -26.99
N GLU A 337 -15.40 -19.39 -26.99
CA GLU A 337 -14.79 -20.00 -25.79
C GLU A 337 -13.41 -19.43 -25.44
N THR A 338 -13.06 -18.27 -26.00
CA THR A 338 -11.79 -17.59 -25.73
C THR A 338 -11.79 -17.11 -24.28
N ILE A 339 -10.84 -17.63 -23.50
CA ILE A 339 -10.62 -17.24 -22.11
C ILE A 339 -9.30 -16.49 -22.03
N TRP A 340 -9.34 -15.32 -21.39
CA TRP A 340 -8.17 -14.50 -21.12
C TRP A 340 -7.77 -14.62 -19.66
N LEU A 341 -6.47 -14.54 -19.43
CA LEU A 341 -5.87 -14.38 -18.12
C LEU A 341 -5.24 -13.00 -18.06
N TRP A 342 -5.48 -12.29 -16.97
CA TRP A 342 -4.72 -11.08 -16.66
C TRP A 342 -3.64 -11.40 -15.64
N SER A 343 -2.45 -10.83 -15.81
CA SER A 343 -1.31 -11.21 -14.97
C SER A 343 -0.33 -10.10 -14.71
N MET A 344 0.37 -10.23 -13.60
CA MET A 344 1.43 -9.34 -13.15
C MET A 344 2.63 -10.16 -12.68
N GLY A 345 3.82 -9.76 -13.11
CA GLY A 345 5.08 -10.32 -12.64
C GLY A 345 5.79 -9.35 -11.70
N ARG A 346 6.62 -9.87 -10.79
CA ARG A 346 7.34 -9.11 -9.75
C ARG A 346 8.01 -7.84 -10.26
N MET A 347 8.84 -7.97 -11.29
CA MET A 347 9.62 -6.86 -11.88
C MET A 347 8.85 -6.02 -12.90
N SER A 348 7.63 -6.41 -13.26
CA SER A 348 6.84 -5.69 -14.26
C SER A 348 6.05 -4.57 -13.61
N ASP A 349 6.18 -3.36 -14.17
CA ASP A 349 5.30 -2.24 -13.86
C ASP A 349 3.99 -2.29 -14.65
N GLN A 350 3.85 -3.24 -15.58
CA GLN A 350 2.68 -3.45 -16.43
C GLN A 350 1.88 -4.70 -16.05
N MET A 351 0.57 -4.62 -16.23
CA MET A 351 -0.35 -5.75 -16.16
C MET A 351 -0.62 -6.22 -17.58
N VAL A 352 -0.48 -7.52 -17.83
CA VAL A 352 -0.53 -8.08 -19.18
C VAL A 352 -1.67 -9.08 -19.32
N ARG A 353 -2.30 -9.05 -20.50
CA ARG A 353 -3.34 -9.99 -20.88
C ARG A 353 -2.76 -11.12 -21.72
N GLN A 354 -3.12 -12.36 -21.40
CA GLN A 354 -2.62 -13.57 -22.05
C GLN A 354 -3.77 -14.50 -22.43
N LEU A 355 -3.69 -15.10 -23.63
CA LEU A 355 -4.68 -16.08 -24.07
C LEU A 355 -4.44 -17.40 -23.34
N VAL A 356 -5.48 -17.98 -22.76
CA VAL A 356 -5.37 -19.28 -22.09
C VAL A 356 -5.55 -20.40 -23.12
N PRO A 357 -4.52 -21.23 -23.37
CA PRO A 357 -4.66 -22.38 -24.26
C PRO A 357 -5.58 -23.42 -23.62
N GLY A 358 -6.26 -24.22 -24.44
CA GLY A 358 -7.30 -25.15 -23.98
C GLY A 358 -6.84 -26.12 -22.88
N ASN A 359 -5.59 -26.61 -22.95
CA ASN A 359 -4.99 -27.50 -21.97
C ASN A 359 -4.58 -26.81 -20.66
N ALA A 360 -4.53 -25.47 -20.60
CA ALA A 360 -4.22 -24.71 -19.40
C ALA A 360 -5.48 -24.29 -18.63
N LYS A 361 -6.69 -24.62 -19.11
CA LYS A 361 -7.96 -24.36 -18.41
C LYS A 361 -8.08 -25.11 -17.07
N VAL A 362 -7.26 -26.15 -16.88
CA VAL A 362 -7.16 -26.96 -15.65
C VAL A 362 -6.10 -26.46 -14.67
N ASN A 363 -5.32 -25.43 -15.03
CA ASN A 363 -4.39 -24.78 -14.11
C ASN A 363 -5.18 -23.90 -13.13
N GLY A 364 -4.67 -23.75 -11.92
CA GLY A 364 -5.26 -22.92 -10.88
C GLY A 364 -4.73 -21.50 -10.89
N TYR A 365 -5.59 -20.50 -11.04
CA TYR A 365 -5.27 -19.07 -10.89
C TYR A 365 -6.26 -18.37 -9.96
N SER A 366 -5.92 -17.16 -9.53
CA SER A 366 -6.77 -16.39 -8.62
C SER A 366 -8.03 -15.86 -9.30
N VAL A 367 -9.05 -15.58 -8.50
CA VAL A 367 -10.30 -14.95 -8.93
C VAL A 367 -10.52 -13.65 -8.18
N ARG A 368 -11.02 -12.64 -8.90
CA ARG A 368 -11.68 -11.45 -8.34
C ARG A 368 -13.13 -11.48 -8.80
N CYS A 369 -14.01 -10.88 -8.02
CA CYS A 369 -15.42 -10.72 -8.39
C CYS A 369 -15.76 -9.25 -8.58
N ILE A 370 -16.67 -8.98 -9.50
CA ILE A 370 -17.26 -7.66 -9.73
C ILE A 370 -18.77 -7.78 -9.56
N ASN A 371 -19.41 -6.74 -9.02
CA ASN A 371 -20.86 -6.74 -8.84
C ASN A 371 -21.61 -6.48 -10.16
N GLY A 372 -22.86 -6.93 -10.19
CA GLY A 372 -23.72 -6.86 -11.38
C GLY A 372 -23.86 -8.22 -12.05
N ASN A 373 -24.63 -8.25 -13.14
CA ASN A 373 -24.88 -9.44 -13.95
C ASN A 373 -24.46 -9.20 -15.41
#